data_AF-A0A1Z8KVP4-F1
#
_entry.id   AF-A0A1Z8KVP4-F1
#
_cell.length_a   1.000
_cell.length_b   1.000
_cell.length_c   1.000
_cell.angle_alpha   90.00
_cell.angle_beta   90.00
_cell.angle_gamma   90.00
#
_symmetry.space_group_name_H-M   'P 1'
#
loop_
_entity.id
_entity.type
_entity.pdbx_description
1 polymer ?
#
loop_
_entity_poly.entity_id
_entity_poly.type
_entity_poly.pdbx_seq_one_letter_code
_entity_poly.pdbx_strand_id
1 'polypeptide(L)'
;MSEQITAYFSNIANGVKSFITGLSLTLEHFKNKKDNVATLQYPHEKFPIPEKKIGFEQSEYNVIRSRLHVDIDDCISCRMCERACPVDCIKIEDVKAKKGVDFEYGQTSNETQKKLLVTRFTIDMSECMYCNLCVYPCPEECIYMVGGPNEEKHEIDYEFSQYKREGMIFDFAKAETEDLVKMGADDYLKTVKEKQENLLKGERLLGLEIEKVDEPVVISQPVTPAATPIAAPISGIDNLTIKCVDIIEDIKLRAAAKKVFFKSKKAGEDDITKVDKMITELKTVDGFTAELEQQLNALKPEPVAAAPVDVAQAINSNVEVKVIQGLFDIKILNDIEDIKTRAMLKKIYMGAKKSSKNSSDVIPEMISFLETENMITDQIKSLLEGILK
;
A
#
# COMPACT_ATOMS: atom_id res chain seq x y z
N MET A 1 -85.27 -17.41 11.39
CA MET A 1 -84.41 -18.61 11.45
C MET A 1 -83.95 -19.04 10.07
N SER A 2 -84.87 -19.28 9.11
CA SER A 2 -84.54 -19.61 7.71
C SER A 2 -83.56 -18.64 7.04
N GLU A 3 -83.80 -17.32 7.09
CA GLU A 3 -82.93 -16.32 6.44
C GLU A 3 -81.48 -16.34 6.96
N GLN A 4 -81.29 -16.51 8.27
CA GLN A 4 -79.96 -16.59 8.89
C GLN A 4 -79.21 -17.85 8.43
N ILE A 5 -79.92 -18.97 8.28
CA ILE A 5 -79.37 -20.23 7.75
C ILE A 5 -78.99 -20.07 6.27
N THR A 6 -79.84 -19.42 5.46
CA THR A 6 -79.55 -19.11 4.04
C THR A 6 -78.33 -18.19 3.90
N ALA A 7 -78.22 -17.15 4.73
CA ALA A 7 -77.07 -16.25 4.74
C ALA A 7 -75.76 -16.97 5.13
N TYR A 8 -75.82 -17.88 6.11
CA TYR A 8 -74.68 -18.70 6.54
C TYR A 8 -74.14 -19.57 5.38
N PHE A 9 -75.02 -20.32 4.69
CA PHE A 9 -74.60 -21.13 3.54
C PHE A 9 -74.14 -20.31 2.34
N SER A 10 -74.75 -19.13 2.10
CA SER A 10 -74.28 -18.19 1.08
C SER A 10 -72.85 -17.70 1.36
N ASN A 11 -72.53 -17.36 2.61
CA ASN A 11 -71.18 -16.95 3.01
C ASN A 11 -70.16 -18.09 2.87
N ILE A 12 -70.53 -19.33 3.19
CA ILE A 12 -69.66 -20.50 2.94
C ILE A 12 -69.42 -20.69 1.45
N ALA A 13 -70.46 -20.62 0.61
CA ALA A 13 -70.33 -20.75 -0.84
C ALA A 13 -69.43 -19.65 -1.44
N ASN A 14 -69.55 -18.41 -0.97
CA ASN A 14 -68.69 -17.29 -1.37
C ASN A 14 -67.24 -17.47 -0.89
N GLY A 15 -67.03 -18.01 0.31
CA GLY A 15 -65.70 -18.34 0.84
C GLY A 15 -65.01 -19.43 0.01
N VAL A 16 -65.70 -20.53 -0.26
CA VAL A 16 -65.20 -21.63 -1.11
C VAL A 16 -64.95 -21.16 -2.54
N LYS A 17 -65.83 -20.35 -3.12
CA LYS A 17 -65.65 -19.75 -4.44
C LYS A 17 -64.38 -18.89 -4.49
N SER A 18 -64.21 -17.98 -3.53
CA SER A 18 -63.02 -17.13 -3.43
C SER A 18 -61.72 -17.94 -3.27
N PHE A 19 -61.75 -19.00 -2.45
CA PHE A 19 -60.61 -19.90 -2.27
C PHE A 19 -60.24 -20.62 -3.59
N ILE A 20 -61.22 -21.17 -4.30
CA ILE A 20 -61.01 -21.84 -5.60
C ILE A 20 -60.50 -20.84 -6.65
N THR A 21 -61.00 -19.61 -6.67
CA THR A 21 -60.50 -18.54 -7.55
C THR A 21 -59.03 -18.21 -7.26
N GLY A 22 -58.66 -18.05 -6.00
CA GLY A 22 -57.27 -17.83 -5.60
C GLY A 22 -56.34 -19.00 -5.99
N LEU A 23 -56.77 -20.24 -5.74
CA LEU A 23 -56.01 -21.43 -6.11
C LEU A 23 -55.88 -21.59 -7.64
N SER A 24 -56.90 -21.22 -8.40
CA SER A 24 -56.86 -21.19 -9.87
C SER A 24 -55.83 -20.19 -10.38
N LEU A 25 -55.77 -18.99 -9.80
CA LEU A 25 -54.77 -17.98 -10.13
C LEU A 25 -53.35 -18.46 -9.79
N THR A 26 -53.16 -19.12 -8.64
CA THR A 26 -51.87 -19.74 -8.28
C THR A 26 -51.47 -20.83 -9.27
N LEU A 27 -52.41 -21.66 -9.71
CA LEU A 27 -52.17 -22.73 -10.69
C LEU A 27 -51.85 -22.17 -12.08
N GLU A 28 -52.45 -21.04 -12.47
CA GLU A 28 -52.13 -20.31 -13.70
C GLU A 28 -50.68 -19.79 -13.68
N HIS A 29 -50.26 -19.14 -12.58
CA HIS A 29 -48.88 -18.69 -12.41
C HIS A 29 -47.88 -19.88 -12.43
N PHE A 30 -48.25 -21.02 -11.83
CA PHE A 30 -47.41 -22.23 -11.85
C PHE A 30 -47.28 -22.85 -13.25
N LYS A 31 -48.35 -22.84 -14.06
CA LYS A 31 -48.32 -23.29 -15.46
C LYS A 31 -47.48 -22.37 -16.34
N ASN A 32 -47.70 -21.06 -16.21
CA ASN A 32 -47.03 -20.02 -17.01
C ASN A 32 -45.65 -19.62 -16.44
N LYS A 33 -45.03 -20.50 -15.64
CA LYS A 33 -43.78 -20.20 -14.92
C LYS A 33 -42.61 -19.78 -15.81
N LYS A 34 -42.56 -20.17 -17.08
CA LYS A 34 -41.45 -19.77 -17.97
C LYS A 34 -41.50 -18.29 -18.32
N ASP A 35 -42.70 -17.74 -18.45
CA ASP A 35 -42.92 -16.38 -18.92
C ASP A 35 -43.17 -15.42 -17.74
N ASN A 36 -43.73 -15.93 -16.64
CA ASN A 36 -44.04 -15.16 -15.42
C ASN A 36 -42.89 -15.14 -14.38
N VAL A 37 -41.82 -15.92 -14.57
CA VAL A 37 -40.69 -15.91 -13.62
C VAL A 37 -39.76 -14.75 -13.94
N ALA A 38 -39.79 -13.74 -13.07
CA ALA A 38 -38.87 -12.60 -13.09
C ALA A 38 -37.51 -12.90 -12.42
N THR A 39 -37.23 -14.15 -12.03
CA THR A 39 -35.95 -14.53 -11.41
C THR A 39 -34.93 -14.90 -12.47
N LEU A 40 -33.77 -14.27 -12.41
CA LEU A 40 -32.61 -14.49 -13.26
C LEU A 40 -31.57 -15.33 -12.50
N GLN A 41 -30.96 -16.32 -13.14
CA GLN A 41 -30.07 -17.30 -12.48
C GLN A 41 -28.64 -16.78 -12.33
N TYR A 42 -28.44 -15.82 -11.42
CA TYR A 42 -27.12 -15.39 -11.00
C TYR A 42 -26.35 -16.57 -10.35
N PRO A 43 -25.07 -16.83 -10.71
CA PRO A 43 -24.16 -15.99 -11.48
C PRO A 43 -24.08 -16.28 -13.00
N HIS A 44 -24.80 -17.29 -13.51
CA HIS A 44 -24.72 -17.70 -14.92
C HIS A 44 -25.37 -16.72 -15.88
N GLU A 45 -26.45 -16.08 -15.42
CA GLU A 45 -27.11 -14.98 -16.10
C GLU A 45 -26.84 -13.70 -15.31
N LYS A 46 -26.75 -12.56 -16.00
CA LYS A 46 -26.58 -11.21 -15.41
C LYS A 46 -27.57 -10.25 -16.05
N PHE A 47 -28.05 -9.26 -15.30
CA PHE A 47 -29.01 -8.29 -15.84
C PHE A 47 -28.37 -7.45 -16.96
N PRO A 48 -29.05 -7.26 -18.10
CA PRO A 48 -28.58 -6.35 -19.14
C PRO A 48 -28.59 -4.91 -18.64
N ILE A 49 -27.74 -4.07 -19.23
CA ILE A 49 -27.67 -2.63 -18.89
C ILE A 49 -29.05 -2.00 -19.15
N PRO A 50 -29.63 -1.24 -18.21
CA PRO A 50 -30.75 -0.38 -18.53
C PRO A 50 -30.28 0.72 -19.48
N GLU A 51 -30.74 0.68 -20.74
CA GLU A 51 -30.55 1.77 -21.70
C GLU A 51 -31.15 3.07 -21.14
N LYS A 52 -30.29 4.01 -20.72
CA LYS A 52 -30.73 5.31 -20.23
C LYS A 52 -30.26 6.39 -21.20
N LYS A 53 -31.20 7.03 -21.88
CA LYS A 53 -30.94 8.33 -22.55
C LYS A 53 -30.79 9.42 -21.50
N ILE A 54 -29.58 9.55 -20.94
CA ILE A 54 -29.22 10.62 -19.96
C ILE A 54 -28.86 11.93 -20.69
N GLY A 55 -28.80 11.94 -22.03
CA GLY A 55 -28.46 13.12 -22.84
C GLY A 55 -26.97 13.24 -23.18
N PHE A 56 -26.17 12.26 -22.79
CA PHE A 56 -24.76 12.07 -23.15
C PHE A 56 -24.64 10.86 -24.10
N GLU A 57 -23.55 10.77 -24.87
CA GLU A 57 -23.37 9.67 -25.82
C GLU A 57 -23.01 8.37 -25.08
N GLN A 58 -23.71 7.29 -25.39
CA GLN A 58 -23.68 6.03 -24.64
C GLN A 58 -22.29 5.35 -24.65
N SER A 59 -21.41 5.73 -25.58
CA SER A 59 -20.02 5.29 -25.70
C SER A 59 -19.05 5.99 -24.75
N GLU A 60 -19.39 7.18 -24.24
CA GLU A 60 -18.48 8.01 -23.43
C GLU A 60 -18.64 7.77 -21.92
N TYR A 61 -19.70 7.08 -21.48
CA TYR A 61 -20.07 7.06 -20.07
C TYR A 61 -20.71 5.75 -19.58
N ASN A 62 -20.15 5.20 -18.49
CA ASN A 62 -20.70 4.03 -17.81
C ASN A 62 -22.02 4.37 -17.09
N VAL A 63 -23.14 3.89 -17.65
CA VAL A 63 -24.52 4.14 -17.16
C VAL A 63 -24.80 3.53 -15.77
N ILE A 64 -23.95 2.60 -15.32
CA ILE A 64 -23.94 2.04 -13.97
C ILE A 64 -22.90 2.79 -13.14
N ARG A 65 -23.28 3.23 -11.93
CA ARG A 65 -22.34 3.77 -10.95
C ARG A 65 -21.84 2.61 -10.09
N SER A 66 -20.54 2.45 -10.00
CA SER A 66 -19.88 1.22 -9.53
C SER A 66 -18.48 1.57 -9.01
N ARG A 67 -17.48 0.72 -9.17
CA ARG A 67 -16.14 1.02 -8.68
C ARG A 67 -15.54 2.25 -9.37
N LEU A 68 -14.74 3.02 -8.63
CA LEU A 68 -13.94 4.11 -9.19
C LEU A 68 -12.58 3.57 -9.63
N HIS A 69 -12.09 4.02 -10.79
CA HIS A 69 -10.72 3.86 -11.24
C HIS A 69 -10.05 5.22 -11.39
N VAL A 70 -8.72 5.24 -11.29
CA VAL A 70 -7.91 6.44 -11.46
C VAL A 70 -6.68 6.13 -12.29
N ASP A 71 -6.59 6.74 -13.47
CA ASP A 71 -5.37 6.74 -14.27
C ASP A 71 -4.40 7.77 -13.68
N ILE A 72 -3.54 7.29 -12.76
CA ILE A 72 -2.58 8.10 -12.01
C ILE A 72 -1.59 8.87 -12.90
N ASP A 73 -1.36 8.34 -14.11
CA ASP A 73 -0.47 8.92 -15.11
C ASP A 73 -1.05 10.24 -15.66
N ASP A 74 -2.38 10.38 -15.70
CA ASP A 74 -3.09 11.64 -16.05
C ASP A 74 -3.45 12.52 -14.84
N CYS A 75 -3.26 12.03 -13.61
CA CYS A 75 -3.59 12.81 -12.42
C CYS A 75 -2.60 13.96 -12.13
N ILE A 76 -3.08 15.20 -12.22
CA ILE A 76 -2.29 16.43 -11.93
C ILE A 76 -2.30 16.90 -10.46
N SER A 77 -2.89 16.13 -9.54
CA SER A 77 -3.13 16.49 -8.13
C SER A 77 -3.86 17.83 -7.90
N CYS A 78 -4.90 18.12 -8.68
CA CYS A 78 -5.73 19.33 -8.49
C CYS A 78 -6.59 19.29 -7.20
N ARG A 79 -6.77 18.09 -6.61
CA ARG A 79 -7.60 17.79 -5.43
C ARG A 79 -9.07 18.25 -5.53
N MET A 80 -9.60 18.42 -6.75
CA MET A 80 -10.99 18.79 -6.98
C MET A 80 -11.95 17.64 -6.64
N CYS A 81 -11.58 16.40 -6.99
CA CYS A 81 -12.34 15.19 -6.68
C CYS A 81 -12.45 14.90 -5.17
N GLU A 82 -11.38 15.15 -4.40
CA GLU A 82 -11.36 15.10 -2.93
C GLU A 82 -12.38 16.08 -2.33
N ARG A 83 -12.32 17.36 -2.73
CA ARG A 83 -13.25 18.40 -2.24
C ARG A 83 -14.71 18.22 -2.68
N ALA A 84 -14.95 17.58 -3.82
CA ALA A 84 -16.28 17.30 -4.33
C ALA A 84 -16.94 16.06 -3.68
N CYS A 85 -16.18 15.26 -2.92
CA CYS A 85 -16.68 14.06 -2.29
C CYS A 85 -17.55 14.40 -1.06
N PRO A 86 -18.86 14.04 -1.03
CA PRO A 86 -19.75 14.40 0.08
C PRO A 86 -19.46 13.65 1.39
N VAL A 87 -18.63 12.60 1.32
CA VAL A 87 -18.24 11.73 2.43
C VAL A 87 -16.73 11.72 2.67
N ASP A 88 -15.96 12.52 1.91
CA ASP A 88 -14.51 12.69 2.09
C ASP A 88 -13.69 11.37 2.05
N CYS A 89 -14.17 10.37 1.29
CA CYS A 89 -13.56 9.03 1.19
C CYS A 89 -12.34 8.93 0.24
N ILE A 90 -11.97 10.04 -0.41
CA ILE A 90 -10.79 10.15 -1.28
C ILE A 90 -9.71 10.89 -0.49
N LYS A 91 -8.46 10.40 -0.49
CA LYS A 91 -7.31 11.07 0.13
C LYS A 91 -6.15 11.17 -0.84
N ILE A 92 -5.68 12.41 -1.04
CA ILE A 92 -4.59 12.73 -1.97
C ILE A 92 -3.44 13.41 -1.21
N GLU A 93 -2.27 12.75 -1.19
CA GLU A 93 -1.00 13.36 -0.78
C GLU A 93 -0.14 13.56 -2.03
N ASP A 94 0.51 14.73 -2.13
CA ASP A 94 1.40 15.09 -3.24
C ASP A 94 2.69 15.71 -2.72
N VAL A 95 3.73 15.63 -3.57
CA VAL A 95 5.06 16.18 -3.30
C VAL A 95 5.51 16.99 -4.51
N LYS A 96 6.21 18.10 -4.24
CA LYS A 96 6.85 18.95 -5.23
C LYS A 96 8.36 18.82 -5.12
N ALA A 97 9.06 18.74 -6.26
CA ALA A 97 10.52 18.73 -6.26
C ALA A 97 11.09 20.01 -5.63
N LYS A 98 12.23 19.84 -4.96
CA LYS A 98 12.97 20.92 -4.31
C LYS A 98 13.42 21.96 -5.35
N LYS A 99 13.46 23.24 -4.97
CA LYS A 99 13.91 24.32 -5.87
C LYS A 99 15.34 24.04 -6.35
N GLY A 100 15.54 23.98 -7.67
CA GLY A 100 16.84 23.67 -8.30
C GLY A 100 17.07 22.20 -8.61
N VAL A 101 16.07 21.35 -8.44
CA VAL A 101 16.07 19.96 -8.94
C VAL A 101 15.09 19.88 -10.11
N ASP A 102 15.61 19.56 -11.29
CA ASP A 102 14.78 19.26 -12.46
C ASP A 102 14.33 17.80 -12.38
N PHE A 103 13.02 17.58 -12.37
CA PHE A 103 12.39 16.26 -12.33
C PHE A 103 11.31 16.19 -13.41
N GLU A 104 11.30 15.11 -14.18
CA GLU A 104 10.36 14.89 -15.27
C GLU A 104 9.09 14.21 -14.73
N TYR A 105 8.03 14.99 -14.51
CA TYR A 105 6.75 14.51 -13.99
C TYR A 105 5.87 13.79 -15.04
N GLY A 106 6.28 13.78 -16.31
CA GLY A 106 5.44 13.41 -17.45
C GLY A 106 4.45 14.50 -17.90
N GLN A 107 3.70 14.19 -18.95
CA GLN A 107 2.57 14.96 -19.47
C GLN A 107 1.32 14.07 -19.41
N THR A 108 0.14 14.68 -19.26
CA THR A 108 -1.13 13.96 -19.37
C THR A 108 -1.53 13.72 -20.82
N SER A 109 -2.51 12.85 -21.05
CA SER A 109 -3.19 12.63 -22.33
C SER A 109 -3.73 13.91 -22.97
N ASN A 110 -4.05 14.95 -22.19
CA ASN A 110 -4.51 16.26 -22.67
C ASN A 110 -3.37 17.29 -22.83
N GLU A 111 -2.11 16.83 -22.96
CA GLU A 111 -0.89 17.64 -23.09
C GLU A 111 -0.55 18.53 -21.88
N THR A 112 -1.23 18.38 -20.73
CA THR A 112 -0.93 19.15 -19.52
C THR A 112 0.37 18.67 -18.87
N GLN A 113 1.35 19.56 -18.70
CA GLN A 113 2.58 19.24 -17.98
C GLN A 113 2.35 19.12 -16.47
N LYS A 114 2.63 17.95 -15.91
CA LYS A 114 2.55 17.68 -14.46
C LYS A 114 3.63 18.48 -13.71
N LYS A 115 3.30 18.93 -12.49
CA LYS A 115 4.16 19.81 -11.65
C LYS A 115 4.31 19.31 -10.20
N LEU A 116 3.65 18.21 -9.89
CA LEU A 116 3.53 17.55 -8.60
C LEU A 116 3.56 16.05 -8.86
N LEU A 117 4.24 15.29 -8.00
CA LEU A 117 4.14 13.84 -7.98
C LEU A 117 3.08 13.46 -6.96
N VAL A 118 2.09 12.66 -7.37
CA VAL A 118 1.07 12.12 -6.47
C VAL A 118 1.68 10.96 -5.68
N THR A 119 1.81 11.12 -4.37
CA THR A 119 2.46 10.14 -3.49
C THR A 119 1.48 9.17 -2.86
N ARG A 120 0.22 9.56 -2.74
CA ARG A 120 -0.89 8.73 -2.26
C ARG A 120 -2.15 9.14 -3.01
N PHE A 121 -2.88 8.18 -3.56
CA PHE A 121 -4.23 8.39 -4.08
C PHE A 121 -5.09 7.23 -3.64
N THR A 122 -5.64 7.32 -2.42
CA THR A 122 -6.47 6.25 -1.86
C THR A 122 -7.94 6.60 -1.90
N ILE A 123 -8.78 5.67 -2.35
CA ILE A 123 -10.25 5.74 -2.30
C ILE A 123 -10.77 4.64 -1.38
N ASP A 124 -11.46 4.99 -0.30
CA ASP A 124 -12.22 4.03 0.51
C ASP A 124 -13.59 3.77 -0.12
N MET A 125 -13.74 2.62 -0.79
CA MET A 125 -14.99 2.20 -1.42
C MET A 125 -16.00 1.61 -0.42
N SER A 126 -15.63 1.42 0.85
CA SER A 126 -16.57 1.11 1.93
C SER A 126 -17.29 2.35 2.47
N GLU A 127 -16.72 3.55 2.29
CA GLU A 127 -17.34 4.83 2.64
C GLU A 127 -17.98 5.53 1.43
N CYS A 128 -17.52 5.23 0.21
CA CYS A 128 -18.07 5.77 -1.03
C CYS A 128 -19.58 5.49 -1.19
N MET A 129 -20.36 6.54 -1.50
CA MET A 129 -21.80 6.44 -1.79
C MET A 129 -22.14 6.37 -3.30
N TYR A 130 -21.16 6.07 -4.16
CA TYR A 130 -21.37 5.83 -5.59
C TYR A 130 -22.12 6.97 -6.33
N CYS A 131 -21.83 8.22 -5.97
CA CYS A 131 -22.58 9.40 -6.44
C CYS A 131 -22.11 10.00 -7.78
N ASN A 132 -20.89 9.65 -8.23
CA ASN A 132 -20.20 10.22 -9.40
C ASN A 132 -19.83 11.73 -9.32
N LEU A 133 -19.96 12.37 -8.15
CA LEU A 133 -19.61 13.78 -7.99
C LEU A 133 -18.11 14.07 -8.07
N CYS A 134 -17.25 13.06 -7.92
CA CYS A 134 -15.80 13.18 -8.02
C CYS A 134 -15.26 13.16 -9.47
N VAL A 135 -16.03 12.64 -10.43
CA VAL A 135 -15.66 12.51 -11.84
C VAL A 135 -15.87 13.84 -12.58
N TYR A 136 -17.06 14.42 -12.44
CA TYR A 136 -17.45 15.68 -13.11
C TYR A 136 -16.48 16.88 -12.94
N PRO A 137 -15.84 17.12 -11.79
CA PRO A 137 -14.89 18.23 -11.61
C PRO A 137 -13.44 17.86 -11.97
N CYS A 138 -13.15 16.68 -12.53
CA CYS A 138 -11.80 16.31 -12.92
C CYS A 138 -11.42 16.98 -14.25
N PRO A 139 -10.42 17.89 -14.30
CA PRO A 139 -10.07 18.61 -15.52
C PRO A 139 -9.35 17.77 -16.57
N GLU A 140 -8.77 16.64 -16.16
CA GLU A 140 -8.03 15.70 -17.01
C GLU A 140 -8.80 14.39 -17.25
N GLU A 141 -10.05 14.31 -16.75
CA GLU A 141 -10.92 13.11 -16.79
C GLU A 141 -10.32 11.81 -16.21
N CYS A 142 -9.14 11.90 -15.56
CA CYS A 142 -8.35 10.78 -15.04
C CYS A 142 -9.01 9.92 -13.93
N ILE A 143 -10.21 10.27 -13.47
CA ILE A 143 -10.98 9.49 -12.49
C ILE A 143 -12.37 9.24 -13.07
N TYR A 144 -12.76 7.98 -13.16
CA TYR A 144 -13.99 7.55 -13.80
C TYR A 144 -14.60 6.34 -13.09
N MET A 145 -15.90 6.11 -13.32
CA MET A 145 -16.59 4.90 -12.86
C MET A 145 -16.28 3.76 -13.84
N VAL A 146 -15.66 2.70 -13.35
CA VAL A 146 -15.46 1.44 -14.07
C VAL A 146 -16.58 0.48 -13.67
N GLY A 147 -17.28 -0.11 -14.64
CA GLY A 147 -18.66 -0.54 -14.41
C GLY A 147 -19.48 -1.10 -15.56
N GLY A 148 -19.17 -0.72 -16.79
CA GLY A 148 -19.96 -1.11 -17.95
C GLY A 148 -19.75 -2.58 -18.32
N PRO A 149 -20.83 -3.35 -18.55
CA PRO A 149 -20.76 -4.69 -19.15
C PRO A 149 -20.09 -4.81 -20.54
N ASN A 150 -19.48 -3.74 -21.07
CA ASN A 150 -18.84 -3.68 -22.39
C ASN A 150 -17.54 -2.84 -22.39
N GLU A 151 -16.77 -2.81 -21.30
CA GLU A 151 -15.36 -2.35 -21.36
C GLU A 151 -14.43 -3.56 -21.26
N GLU A 152 -13.55 -3.77 -22.25
CA GLU A 152 -12.70 -4.98 -22.36
C GLU A 152 -11.69 -5.16 -21.20
N LYS A 153 -11.57 -4.19 -20.29
CA LYS A 153 -10.55 -4.17 -19.24
C LYS A 153 -10.89 -4.97 -17.97
N HIS A 154 -12.16 -5.18 -17.64
CA HIS A 154 -12.55 -5.88 -16.40
C HIS A 154 -13.79 -6.76 -16.55
N GLU A 155 -13.65 -8.06 -16.29
CA GLU A 155 -14.75 -9.03 -16.43
C GLU A 155 -15.90 -8.79 -15.44
N ILE A 156 -15.67 -8.14 -14.29
CA ILE A 156 -16.73 -7.77 -13.35
C ILE A 156 -16.36 -6.55 -12.46
N ASP A 157 -17.14 -5.46 -12.50
CA ASP A 157 -16.80 -4.20 -11.79
C ASP A 157 -17.85 -3.68 -10.77
N TYR A 158 -18.93 -4.42 -10.57
CA TYR A 158 -19.87 -4.20 -9.44
C TYR A 158 -19.84 -5.36 -8.42
N GLU A 159 -19.07 -6.42 -8.68
CA GLU A 159 -18.95 -7.62 -7.83
C GLU A 159 -17.56 -7.69 -7.15
N PHE A 160 -16.99 -6.53 -6.79
CA PHE A 160 -15.66 -6.41 -6.16
C PHE A 160 -15.69 -6.60 -4.62
N SER A 161 -16.55 -7.49 -4.13
CA SER A 161 -16.73 -7.71 -2.68
C SER A 161 -15.50 -8.33 -2.03
N GLN A 162 -15.13 -7.84 -0.84
CA GLN A 162 -13.93 -8.24 -0.11
C GLN A 162 -14.28 -8.80 1.27
N TYR A 163 -13.51 -9.79 1.72
CA TYR A 163 -13.70 -10.41 3.05
C TYR A 163 -13.26 -9.51 4.22
N LYS A 164 -12.42 -8.50 3.97
CA LYS A 164 -11.89 -7.56 4.97
C LYS A 164 -12.12 -6.12 4.51
N ARG A 165 -12.32 -5.20 5.46
CA ARG A 165 -12.49 -3.77 5.14
C ARG A 165 -11.24 -3.19 4.48
N GLU A 166 -10.04 -3.60 4.90
CA GLU A 166 -8.79 -3.11 4.28
C GLU A 166 -8.76 -3.35 2.75
N GLY A 167 -9.35 -4.43 2.25
CA GLY A 167 -9.41 -4.74 0.81
C GLY A 167 -10.32 -3.82 -0.01
N MET A 168 -11.17 -3.02 0.65
CA MET A 168 -12.04 -2.00 0.01
C MET A 168 -11.36 -0.64 -0.11
N ILE A 169 -10.15 -0.48 0.42
CA ILE A 169 -9.33 0.72 0.29
C ILE A 169 -8.40 0.51 -0.91
N PHE A 170 -8.69 1.19 -2.02
CA PHE A 170 -7.90 1.09 -3.25
C PHE A 170 -6.88 2.23 -3.30
N ASP A 171 -5.60 1.92 -3.45
CA ASP A 171 -4.55 2.90 -3.76
C ASP A 171 -4.21 2.84 -5.25
N PHE A 172 -4.05 4.01 -5.86
CA PHE A 172 -3.72 4.19 -7.26
C PHE A 172 -2.36 4.88 -7.46
N ALA A 173 -1.72 5.38 -6.39
CA ALA A 173 -0.42 6.02 -6.49
C ALA A 173 0.72 5.01 -6.77
N LYS A 174 1.55 5.33 -7.76
CA LYS A 174 2.76 4.57 -8.15
C LYS A 174 4.05 5.34 -7.80
N ALA A 175 4.10 5.97 -6.63
CA ALA A 175 5.24 6.79 -6.24
C ALA A 175 6.39 5.93 -5.68
N GLU A 176 7.37 5.63 -6.53
CA GLU A 176 8.56 4.90 -6.10
C GLU A 176 9.44 5.71 -5.15
N THR A 177 10.07 5.01 -4.19
CA THR A 177 10.93 5.65 -3.19
C THR A 177 12.14 6.33 -3.83
N GLU A 178 12.65 5.80 -4.94
CA GLU A 178 13.74 6.41 -5.70
C GLU A 178 13.37 7.80 -6.23
N ASP A 179 12.15 7.98 -6.75
CA ASP A 179 11.73 9.23 -7.36
C ASP A 179 11.51 10.31 -6.31
N LEU A 180 11.00 9.93 -5.12
CA LEU A 180 10.96 10.80 -3.96
C LEU A 180 12.36 11.28 -3.54
N VAL A 181 13.37 10.41 -3.56
CA VAL A 181 14.76 10.78 -3.29
C VAL A 181 15.32 11.70 -4.39
N LYS A 182 15.10 11.38 -5.67
CA LYS A 182 15.51 12.23 -6.81
C LYS A 182 14.92 13.64 -6.69
N MET A 183 13.64 13.76 -6.31
CA MET A 183 12.96 15.04 -6.08
C MET A 183 13.45 15.82 -4.84
N GLY A 184 14.27 15.22 -3.98
CA GLY A 184 14.74 15.81 -2.72
C GLY A 184 13.64 15.87 -1.64
N ALA A 185 12.72 14.91 -1.64
CA ALA A 185 11.55 14.85 -0.76
C ALA A 185 11.85 14.31 0.66
N ASP A 186 13.04 14.61 1.20
CA ASP A 186 13.53 14.09 2.48
C ASP A 186 12.54 14.32 3.64
N ASP A 187 11.85 15.45 3.62
CA ASP A 187 10.90 15.83 4.67
C ASP A 187 9.61 14.99 4.60
N TYR A 188 9.13 14.62 3.41
CA TYR A 188 8.01 13.69 3.27
C TYR A 188 8.42 12.30 3.76
N LEU A 189 9.60 11.80 3.34
CA LEU A 189 10.12 10.50 3.78
C LEU A 189 10.29 10.41 5.30
N LYS A 190 10.69 11.49 5.98
CA LYS A 190 10.70 11.57 7.46
C LYS A 190 9.31 11.40 8.05
N THR A 191 8.29 12.11 7.51
CA THR A 191 6.91 11.97 8.02
C THR A 191 6.33 10.58 7.80
N VAL A 192 6.67 9.90 6.70
CA VAL A 192 6.25 8.50 6.44
C VAL A 192 6.90 7.55 7.46
N LYS A 193 8.20 7.69 7.71
CA LYS A 193 8.91 6.91 8.74
C LYS A 193 8.35 7.15 10.14
N GLU A 194 8.09 8.40 10.51
CA GLU A 194 7.46 8.74 11.79
C GLU A 194 6.03 8.17 11.92
N LYS A 195 5.21 8.20 10.84
CA LYS A 195 3.91 7.53 10.80
C LYS A 195 4.07 6.01 11.04
N GLN A 196 5.03 5.36 10.38
CA GLN A 196 5.31 3.92 10.52
C GLN A 196 5.81 3.55 11.93
N GLU A 197 6.73 4.31 12.50
CA GLU A 197 7.22 4.10 13.87
C GLU A 197 6.10 4.24 14.91
N ASN A 198 5.18 5.18 14.71
CA ASN A 198 4.02 5.34 15.59
C ASN A 198 3.02 4.19 15.45
N LEU A 199 2.82 3.63 14.26
CA LEU A 199 2.00 2.42 14.05
C LEU A 199 2.63 1.20 14.76
N LEU A 200 3.92 0.93 14.51
CA LEU A 200 4.67 -0.15 15.17
C LEU A 200 4.67 -0.01 16.71
N LYS A 201 4.72 1.23 17.21
CA LYS A 201 4.59 1.51 18.64
C LYS A 201 3.18 1.20 19.17
N GLY A 202 2.14 1.50 18.39
CA GLY A 202 0.76 1.16 18.70
C GLY A 202 0.55 -0.36 18.77
N GLU A 203 1.07 -1.11 17.80
CA GLU A 203 1.00 -2.58 17.76
C GLU A 203 1.69 -3.23 18.97
N ARG A 204 2.89 -2.75 19.33
CA ARG A 204 3.59 -3.19 20.56
C ARG A 204 2.79 -2.90 21.83
N LEU A 205 2.10 -1.77 21.91
CA LEU A 205 1.22 -1.45 23.05
C LEU A 205 -0.03 -2.34 23.12
N LEU A 206 -0.46 -2.91 21.99
CA LEU A 206 -1.55 -3.89 21.92
C LEU A 206 -1.08 -5.34 22.20
N GLY A 207 0.21 -5.57 22.45
CA GLY A 207 0.78 -6.91 22.66
C GLY A 207 0.88 -7.74 21.37
N LEU A 208 0.73 -7.12 20.21
CA LEU A 208 0.93 -7.74 18.90
C LEU A 208 2.40 -7.56 18.51
N GLU A 209 3.26 -8.46 19.00
CA GLU A 209 4.67 -8.49 18.59
C GLU A 209 4.78 -9.04 17.16
N ILE A 210 5.12 -8.16 16.23
CA ILE A 210 5.58 -8.54 14.89
C ILE A 210 7.08 -8.81 14.99
N GLU A 211 7.50 -10.05 14.71
CA GLU A 211 8.91 -10.41 14.58
C GLU A 211 9.57 -9.56 13.51
N LYS A 212 10.70 -8.92 13.85
CA LYS A 212 11.51 -8.20 12.86
C LYS A 212 12.20 -9.19 11.94
N VAL A 213 12.09 -8.96 10.63
CA VAL A 213 13.04 -9.49 9.66
C VAL A 213 14.27 -8.57 9.70
N ASP A 214 15.34 -9.02 10.33
CA ASP A 214 16.60 -8.28 10.39
C ASP A 214 17.39 -8.42 9.07
N GLU A 215 17.87 -7.31 8.53
CA GLU A 215 18.85 -7.29 7.43
C GLU A 215 20.25 -7.68 7.95
N PRO A 216 20.99 -8.59 7.27
CA PRO A 216 22.25 -9.10 7.80
C PRO A 216 23.42 -8.12 7.62
N VAL A 217 24.11 -7.82 8.72
CA VAL A 217 25.34 -7.01 8.75
C VAL A 217 26.56 -7.83 8.29
N VAL A 218 27.39 -7.23 7.44
CA VAL A 218 28.63 -7.81 6.90
C VAL A 218 29.78 -7.70 7.91
N ILE A 219 30.45 -8.81 8.24
CA ILE A 219 31.83 -8.84 8.75
C ILE A 219 32.63 -9.95 8.05
N SER A 220 33.90 -9.66 7.76
CA SER A 220 34.75 -10.39 6.81
C SER A 220 35.84 -11.29 7.45
N GLN A 221 35.89 -12.56 7.00
CA GLN A 221 37.12 -13.35 6.69
C GLN A 221 38.11 -13.73 7.84
N PRO A 222 39.11 -14.65 7.66
CA PRO A 222 39.42 -15.56 6.52
C PRO A 222 39.75 -17.04 6.85
N VAL A 223 40.03 -17.82 5.79
CA VAL A 223 40.81 -19.09 5.67
C VAL A 223 40.10 -20.46 5.88
N THR A 224 40.30 -21.30 4.86
CA THR A 224 39.78 -22.64 4.49
C THR A 224 40.75 -23.80 4.89
N PRO A 225 40.58 -25.07 4.43
CA PRO A 225 39.40 -25.96 4.44
C PRO A 225 39.72 -27.42 4.89
N ALA A 226 38.72 -28.23 5.31
CA ALA A 226 38.77 -29.71 5.17
C ALA A 226 37.39 -30.42 5.34
N ALA A 227 36.89 -30.97 4.22
CA ALA A 227 35.98 -32.12 4.03
C ALA A 227 34.98 -32.60 5.13
N THR A 228 33.68 -32.54 4.79
CA THR A 228 32.61 -33.45 5.25
C THR A 228 32.30 -34.54 4.21
N PRO A 229 31.65 -35.63 4.63
CA PRO A 229 30.61 -36.26 3.80
C PRO A 229 29.31 -36.64 4.56
N ILE A 230 28.07 -36.54 4.04
CA ILE A 230 27.49 -35.76 2.90
C ILE A 230 26.00 -35.30 3.18
N ALA A 231 24.88 -35.77 2.55
CA ALA A 231 23.49 -35.19 2.69
C ALA A 231 22.24 -36.17 2.77
N ALA A 232 21.30 -36.20 1.81
CA ALA A 232 20.10 -37.06 1.59
C ALA A 232 19.05 -37.38 2.69
N PRO A 233 17.73 -37.47 2.34
CA PRO A 233 17.05 -37.24 1.04
C PRO A 233 16.07 -36.03 1.12
N ILE A 234 15.16 -35.69 0.17
CA ILE A 234 14.70 -36.27 -1.11
C ILE A 234 14.36 -35.11 -2.07
N SER A 235 14.62 -35.19 -3.39
CA SER A 235 13.95 -34.33 -4.39
C SER A 235 14.09 -34.78 -5.85
N GLY A 236 13.13 -34.37 -6.67
CA GLY A 236 13.12 -34.42 -8.13
C GLY A 236 12.08 -33.44 -8.69
N ILE A 237 12.17 -33.12 -9.99
CA ILE A 237 11.46 -32.10 -10.79
C ILE A 237 11.70 -30.60 -10.47
N ASP A 238 12.22 -29.93 -11.52
CA ASP A 238 12.15 -28.54 -11.98
C ASP A 238 12.49 -27.39 -11.00
N ASN A 239 13.61 -26.69 -11.24
CA ASN A 239 14.00 -25.52 -10.42
C ASN A 239 14.81 -24.40 -11.10
N LEU A 240 15.05 -24.40 -12.42
CA LEU A 240 15.64 -23.23 -13.08
C LEU A 240 14.57 -22.14 -13.34
N THR A 241 14.40 -21.24 -12.38
CA THR A 241 13.52 -20.07 -12.53
C THR A 241 14.26 -18.85 -13.08
N ILE A 242 13.54 -17.87 -13.63
CA ILE A 242 14.16 -16.67 -14.23
C ILE A 242 15.01 -15.85 -13.26
N LYS A 243 14.74 -15.95 -11.94
CA LYS A 243 15.51 -15.26 -10.90
C LYS A 243 16.96 -15.76 -10.81
N CYS A 244 17.23 -17.00 -11.22
CA CYS A 244 18.58 -17.55 -11.32
C CYS A 244 19.46 -16.80 -12.34
N VAL A 245 18.86 -16.06 -13.26
CA VAL A 245 19.57 -15.26 -14.29
C VAL A 245 20.01 -13.89 -13.77
N ASP A 246 19.48 -13.45 -12.62
CA ASP A 246 19.81 -12.14 -12.03
C ASP A 246 21.19 -12.10 -11.35
N ILE A 247 21.91 -13.24 -11.29
CA ILE A 247 23.31 -13.35 -10.86
C ILE A 247 24.26 -12.58 -11.81
N ILE A 248 23.87 -12.36 -13.07
CA ILE A 248 24.68 -11.63 -14.05
C ILE A 248 24.60 -10.13 -13.76
N GLU A 249 25.65 -9.57 -13.16
CA GLU A 249 25.69 -8.14 -12.78
C GLU A 249 25.53 -7.19 -13.97
N ASP A 250 26.19 -7.44 -15.10
CA ASP A 250 26.09 -6.60 -16.30
C ASP A 250 24.68 -6.63 -16.93
N ILE A 251 24.11 -5.45 -17.15
CA ILE A 251 22.73 -5.28 -17.60
C ILE A 251 22.48 -5.78 -19.04
N LYS A 252 23.49 -5.74 -19.91
CA LYS A 252 23.40 -6.19 -21.31
C LYS A 252 23.51 -7.71 -21.38
N LEU A 253 24.45 -8.30 -20.65
CA LEU A 253 24.58 -9.76 -20.53
C LEU A 253 23.32 -10.35 -19.88
N ARG A 254 22.79 -9.73 -18.82
CA ARG A 254 21.54 -10.15 -18.16
C ARG A 254 20.33 -10.11 -19.11
N ALA A 255 20.23 -9.08 -19.96
CA ALA A 255 19.16 -8.95 -20.95
C ALA A 255 19.25 -10.04 -22.04
N ALA A 256 20.46 -10.32 -22.56
CA ALA A 256 20.70 -11.41 -23.51
C ALA A 256 20.34 -12.77 -22.89
N ALA A 257 20.80 -13.02 -21.67
CA ALA A 257 20.53 -14.24 -20.92
C ALA A 257 19.02 -14.47 -20.69
N LYS A 258 18.27 -13.46 -20.25
CA LYS A 258 16.81 -13.55 -20.06
C LYS A 258 16.06 -13.81 -21.39
N LYS A 259 16.53 -13.22 -22.51
CA LYS A 259 15.95 -13.46 -23.84
C LYS A 259 16.10 -14.92 -24.28
N VAL A 260 17.27 -15.52 -24.05
CA VAL A 260 17.52 -16.94 -24.36
C VAL A 260 16.75 -17.86 -23.41
N PHE A 261 16.70 -17.54 -22.11
CA PHE A 261 15.88 -18.28 -21.13
C PHE A 261 14.42 -18.37 -21.55
N PHE A 262 13.78 -17.25 -21.92
CA PHE A 262 12.39 -17.26 -22.40
C PHE A 262 12.21 -18.01 -23.73
N LYS A 263 13.16 -17.92 -24.65
CA LYS A 263 13.14 -18.66 -25.93
C LYS A 263 13.18 -20.18 -25.69
N SER A 264 14.07 -20.66 -24.83
CA SER A 264 14.18 -22.08 -24.48
C SER A 264 13.04 -22.56 -23.58
N LYS A 265 12.52 -21.72 -22.68
CA LYS A 265 11.28 -22.02 -21.92
C LYS A 265 10.08 -22.18 -22.85
N LYS A 266 9.93 -21.33 -23.87
CA LYS A 266 8.86 -21.45 -24.89
C LYS A 266 9.02 -22.69 -25.78
N ALA A 267 10.26 -23.19 -25.94
CA ALA A 267 10.55 -24.44 -26.65
C ALA A 267 10.36 -25.70 -25.78
N GLY A 268 10.14 -25.57 -24.47
CA GLY A 268 9.91 -26.72 -23.57
C GLY A 268 11.16 -27.54 -23.24
N GLU A 269 12.35 -26.94 -23.31
CA GLU A 269 13.64 -27.63 -23.20
C GLU A 269 14.09 -27.84 -21.74
N ASP A 270 14.87 -28.89 -21.44
CA ASP A 270 15.36 -29.20 -20.08
C ASP A 270 16.28 -28.12 -19.50
N ASP A 271 16.32 -27.98 -18.17
CA ASP A 271 17.07 -26.92 -17.46
C ASP A 271 18.57 -26.90 -17.79
N ILE A 272 19.20 -28.06 -18.00
CA ILE A 272 20.60 -28.17 -18.44
C ILE A 272 20.78 -27.55 -19.84
N THR A 273 19.89 -27.90 -20.78
CA THR A 273 19.87 -27.40 -22.16
C THR A 273 19.61 -25.89 -22.23
N LYS A 274 18.78 -25.36 -21.31
CA LYS A 274 18.56 -23.90 -21.16
C LYS A 274 19.87 -23.18 -20.83
N VAL A 275 20.63 -23.69 -19.85
CA VAL A 275 21.92 -23.11 -19.42
C VAL A 275 22.96 -23.16 -20.54
N ASP A 276 23.09 -24.28 -21.26
CA ASP A 276 24.07 -24.41 -22.35
C ASP A 276 23.81 -23.44 -23.52
N LYS A 277 22.54 -23.20 -23.85
CA LYS A 277 22.17 -22.19 -24.86
C LYS A 277 22.44 -20.76 -24.38
N MET A 278 22.21 -20.47 -23.10
CA MET A 278 22.55 -19.17 -22.51
C MET A 278 24.06 -18.92 -22.57
N ILE A 279 24.90 -19.88 -22.19
CA ILE A 279 26.37 -19.77 -22.28
C ILE A 279 26.81 -19.57 -23.73
N THR A 280 26.20 -20.29 -24.69
CA THR A 280 26.57 -20.19 -26.11
C THR A 280 26.29 -18.81 -26.70
N GLU A 281 25.13 -18.20 -26.41
CA GLU A 281 24.78 -16.87 -26.91
C GLU A 281 25.56 -15.77 -26.15
N LEU A 282 25.80 -15.91 -24.85
CA LEU A 282 26.56 -14.92 -24.06
C LEU A 282 28.03 -14.81 -24.48
N LYS A 283 28.63 -15.89 -24.99
CA LYS A 283 29.99 -15.86 -25.60
C LYS A 283 30.09 -14.97 -26.85
N THR A 284 28.97 -14.54 -27.44
CA THR A 284 28.94 -13.62 -28.59
C THR A 284 28.81 -12.14 -28.20
N VAL A 285 28.70 -11.83 -26.89
CA VAL A 285 28.50 -10.48 -26.37
C VAL A 285 29.76 -10.00 -25.66
N ASP A 286 30.21 -8.78 -25.99
CA ASP A 286 31.38 -8.16 -25.37
C ASP A 286 31.23 -8.06 -23.84
N GLY A 287 32.25 -8.51 -23.11
CA GLY A 287 32.27 -8.51 -21.63
C GLY A 287 32.11 -9.88 -20.96
N PHE A 288 31.98 -10.98 -21.73
CA PHE A 288 31.91 -12.32 -21.16
C PHE A 288 33.23 -12.76 -20.48
N THR A 289 33.19 -13.07 -19.18
CA THR A 289 34.34 -13.56 -18.40
C THR A 289 34.24 -15.06 -18.10
N ALA A 290 35.39 -15.71 -17.88
CA ALA A 290 35.43 -17.13 -17.52
C ALA A 290 34.72 -17.43 -16.17
N GLU A 291 34.70 -16.45 -15.27
CA GLU A 291 33.99 -16.52 -13.99
C GLU A 291 32.46 -16.60 -14.19
N LEU A 292 31.92 -15.85 -15.17
CA LEU A 292 30.50 -15.89 -15.53
C LEU A 292 30.10 -17.26 -16.14
N GLU A 293 30.99 -17.88 -16.91
CA GLU A 293 30.80 -19.25 -17.42
C GLU A 293 30.74 -20.28 -16.29
N GLN A 294 31.57 -20.11 -15.26
CA GLN A 294 31.56 -20.98 -14.08
C GLN A 294 30.27 -20.80 -13.25
N GLN A 295 29.83 -19.55 -13.04
CA GLN A 295 28.57 -19.23 -12.35
C GLN A 295 27.34 -19.82 -13.08
N LEU A 296 27.30 -19.74 -14.41
CA LEU A 296 26.20 -20.31 -15.20
C LEU A 296 26.21 -21.84 -15.18
N ASN A 297 27.38 -22.48 -15.26
CA ASN A 297 27.46 -23.94 -15.14
C ASN A 297 27.05 -24.45 -13.74
N ALA A 298 27.26 -23.67 -12.68
CA ALA A 298 26.82 -24.00 -11.32
C ALA A 298 25.28 -23.99 -11.15
N LEU A 299 24.51 -23.52 -12.13
CA LEU A 299 23.04 -23.62 -12.15
C LEU A 299 22.53 -24.98 -12.67
N LYS A 300 23.43 -25.88 -13.10
CA LYS A 300 23.07 -27.25 -13.49
C LYS A 300 22.93 -28.13 -12.23
N PRO A 301 21.83 -28.88 -12.05
CA PRO A 301 21.65 -29.74 -10.87
C PRO A 301 22.59 -30.96 -10.90
N GLU A 302 23.28 -31.22 -9.80
CA GLU A 302 24.15 -32.40 -9.61
C GLU A 302 23.44 -33.56 -8.85
N PRO A 303 23.90 -34.82 -8.99
CA PRO A 303 23.27 -35.99 -8.34
C PRO A 303 23.56 -36.13 -6.83
N VAL A 304 22.64 -36.77 -6.08
CA VAL A 304 22.55 -36.75 -4.60
C VAL A 304 23.25 -37.93 -3.87
N ALA A 305 23.77 -37.73 -2.65
CA ALA A 305 24.22 -38.78 -1.68
C ALA A 305 24.08 -38.34 -0.17
N ALA A 306 24.34 -39.23 0.82
CA ALA A 306 23.87 -39.17 2.25
C ALA A 306 24.80 -38.68 3.44
N ALA A 307 24.20 -38.30 4.61
CA ALA A 307 24.55 -37.38 5.76
C ALA A 307 25.83 -37.63 6.62
N PRO A 308 26.07 -37.17 7.90
CA PRO A 308 25.50 -36.12 8.86
C PRO A 308 26.57 -35.24 9.68
N VAL A 309 26.33 -34.05 10.31
CA VAL A 309 25.81 -33.57 11.67
C VAL A 309 26.83 -33.35 12.86
N ASP A 310 26.54 -32.35 13.75
CA ASP A 310 27.04 -31.98 15.13
C ASP A 310 28.31 -31.06 15.36
N VAL A 311 28.51 -30.26 16.47
CA VAL A 311 27.64 -29.48 17.43
C VAL A 311 28.42 -28.52 18.42
N ALA A 312 27.79 -27.45 18.97
CA ALA A 312 28.13 -26.60 20.17
C ALA A 312 29.44 -25.70 20.15
N GLN A 313 29.75 -24.69 21.00
CA GLN A 313 29.18 -24.09 22.26
C GLN A 313 29.81 -22.69 22.64
N ALA A 314 29.05 -21.75 23.26
CA ALA A 314 29.41 -20.61 24.21
C ALA A 314 30.61 -19.63 23.92
N ILE A 315 30.93 -18.49 24.61
CA ILE A 315 30.75 -17.95 25.99
C ILE A 315 30.74 -16.36 26.02
N ASN A 316 30.24 -15.75 27.11
CA ASN A 316 30.03 -14.32 27.47
C ASN A 316 31.26 -13.34 27.56
N SER A 317 30.99 -12.02 27.57
CA SER A 317 31.57 -11.04 28.55
C SER A 317 30.83 -9.67 28.62
N ASN A 318 30.91 -8.98 29.78
CA ASN A 318 30.19 -7.72 30.14
C ASN A 318 31.00 -6.43 29.87
N VAL A 319 30.32 -5.27 29.71
CA VAL A 319 30.89 -3.91 29.87
C VAL A 319 29.88 -2.95 30.55
N GLU A 320 30.36 -2.06 31.42
CA GLU A 320 29.57 -1.10 32.23
C GLU A 320 29.22 0.22 31.50
N VAL A 321 28.19 0.93 31.98
CA VAL A 321 27.61 2.14 31.34
C VAL A 321 27.90 3.41 32.15
N LYS A 322 28.36 4.47 31.46
CA LYS A 322 28.42 5.85 32.00
C LYS A 322 27.18 6.64 31.59
N VAL A 323 26.45 7.20 32.55
CA VAL A 323 25.20 7.94 32.31
C VAL A 323 25.49 9.39 31.87
N ILE A 324 24.84 9.83 30.79
CA ILE A 324 24.82 11.23 30.34
C ILE A 324 23.44 11.81 30.69
N GLN A 325 23.39 12.92 31.44
CA GLN A 325 22.15 13.62 31.76
C GLN A 325 21.65 14.39 30.52
N GLY A 326 20.43 14.09 30.07
CA GLY A 326 19.79 14.75 28.93
C GLY A 326 19.13 16.08 29.26
N LEU A 327 18.55 16.71 28.24
CA LEU A 327 17.84 17.99 28.36
C LEU A 327 16.50 17.82 29.14
N PHE A 328 16.27 18.69 30.14
CA PHE A 328 15.07 18.72 30.99
C PHE A 328 13.74 18.82 30.22
N ASP A 329 12.63 18.40 30.83
CA ASP A 329 11.32 18.40 30.17
C ASP A 329 10.70 19.81 30.01
N ILE A 330 10.30 20.16 28.78
CA ILE A 330 9.65 21.45 28.46
C ILE A 330 8.38 21.75 29.29
N LYS A 331 7.75 20.71 29.85
CA LYS A 331 6.54 20.83 30.68
C LYS A 331 6.78 21.65 31.96
N ILE A 332 8.00 21.63 32.50
CA ILE A 332 8.37 22.39 33.72
C ILE A 332 8.19 23.90 33.52
N LEU A 333 8.32 24.39 32.28
CA LEU A 333 8.10 25.80 31.94
C LEU A 333 6.61 26.20 31.92
N ASN A 334 5.66 25.30 32.17
CA ASN A 334 4.24 25.63 32.24
C ASN A 334 3.86 26.35 33.54
N ASP A 335 4.58 26.09 34.63
CA ASP A 335 4.33 26.62 35.97
C ASP A 335 4.66 28.12 36.09
N ILE A 336 5.24 28.69 35.05
CA ILE A 336 5.44 30.14 34.89
C ILE A 336 4.10 30.77 34.46
N GLU A 337 3.52 31.59 35.33
CA GLU A 337 2.22 32.24 35.11
C GLU A 337 2.24 33.22 33.92
N ASP A 338 3.30 34.04 33.78
CA ASP A 338 3.40 35.00 32.68
C ASP A 338 3.54 34.29 31.33
N ILE A 339 2.51 34.49 30.50
CA ILE A 339 2.39 33.97 29.15
C ILE A 339 3.56 34.41 28.27
N LYS A 340 4.06 35.65 28.41
CA LYS A 340 5.16 36.18 27.59
C LYS A 340 6.49 35.52 27.94
N THR A 341 6.86 35.53 29.22
CA THR A 341 8.08 34.89 29.73
C THR A 341 8.09 33.40 29.38
N ARG A 342 6.99 32.69 29.63
CA ARG A 342 6.83 31.27 29.25
C ARG A 342 7.03 31.02 27.76
N ALA A 343 6.50 31.89 26.88
CA ALA A 343 6.67 31.74 25.43
C ALA A 343 8.13 31.95 24.99
N MET A 344 8.82 32.94 25.55
CA MET A 344 10.24 33.21 25.22
C MET A 344 11.16 32.10 25.74
N LEU A 345 10.94 31.61 26.95
CA LEU A 345 11.71 30.48 27.51
C LEU A 345 11.52 29.19 26.70
N LYS A 346 10.29 28.89 26.24
CA LYS A 346 10.04 27.76 25.32
C LYS A 346 10.72 27.95 23.96
N LYS A 347 10.85 29.19 23.46
CA LYS A 347 11.57 29.49 22.22
C LYS A 347 13.08 29.24 22.36
N ILE A 348 13.69 29.66 23.47
CA ILE A 348 15.11 29.39 23.78
C ILE A 348 15.34 27.88 23.92
N TYR A 349 14.49 27.20 24.69
CA TYR A 349 14.52 25.73 24.84
C TYR A 349 14.42 24.99 23.49
N MET A 350 13.56 25.44 22.57
CA MET A 350 13.46 24.86 21.23
C MET A 350 14.71 25.12 20.38
N GLY A 351 15.34 26.31 20.49
CA GLY A 351 16.62 26.59 19.86
C GLY A 351 17.77 25.73 20.41
N ALA A 352 17.78 25.51 21.73
CA ALA A 352 18.72 24.64 22.41
C ALA A 352 18.54 23.16 22.03
N LYS A 353 17.29 22.66 21.99
CA LYS A 353 16.96 21.29 21.54
C LYS A 353 17.43 21.05 20.11
N LYS A 354 17.27 22.04 19.21
CA LYS A 354 17.78 21.97 17.83
C LYS A 354 19.31 21.98 17.75
N SER A 355 19.99 22.50 18.78
CA SER A 355 21.45 22.63 18.86
C SER A 355 22.12 21.57 19.76
N SER A 356 21.37 20.59 20.25
CA SER A 356 21.85 19.53 21.15
C SER A 356 22.64 20.01 22.38
N LYS A 357 22.27 21.17 22.95
CA LYS A 357 22.85 21.69 24.20
C LYS A 357 22.31 20.95 25.44
N ASN A 358 23.12 20.84 26.49
CA ASN A 358 22.71 20.19 27.75
C ASN A 358 22.00 21.18 28.68
N SER A 359 21.24 20.67 29.67
CA SER A 359 20.55 21.52 30.65
C SER A 359 21.48 22.46 31.44
N SER A 360 22.72 22.04 31.69
CA SER A 360 23.79 22.87 32.27
C SER A 360 24.05 24.17 31.52
N ASP A 361 23.88 24.15 30.20
CA ASP A 361 24.31 25.23 29.30
C ASP A 361 23.12 26.15 28.96
N VAL A 362 21.93 25.56 28.88
CA VAL A 362 20.69 26.21 28.44
C VAL A 362 20.05 27.05 29.56
N ILE A 363 20.15 26.60 30.81
CA ILE A 363 19.53 27.30 31.95
C ILE A 363 20.22 28.65 32.23
N PRO A 364 21.57 28.76 32.24
CA PRO A 364 22.24 30.07 32.32
C PRO A 364 21.91 31.00 31.15
N GLU A 365 21.82 30.45 29.92
CA GLU A 365 21.42 31.21 28.72
C GLU A 365 20.00 31.80 28.88
N MET A 366 19.06 30.99 29.40
CA MET A 366 17.69 31.43 29.72
C MET A 366 17.65 32.51 30.80
N ILE A 367 18.44 32.39 31.88
CA ILE A 367 18.51 33.40 32.94
C ILE A 367 19.07 34.72 32.40
N SER A 368 20.18 34.67 31.65
CA SER A 368 20.81 35.88 31.08
C SER A 368 19.89 36.64 30.11
N PHE A 369 19.04 35.92 29.37
CA PHE A 369 18.03 36.52 28.50
C PHE A 369 16.94 37.24 29.29
N LEU A 370 16.44 36.64 30.39
CA LEU A 370 15.42 37.27 31.24
C LEU A 370 15.95 38.50 32.00
N GLU A 371 17.21 38.48 32.40
CA GLU A 371 17.90 39.64 33.01
C GLU A 371 18.04 40.78 31.99
N THR A 372 18.32 40.48 30.71
CA THR A 372 18.42 41.47 29.63
C THR A 372 17.07 42.15 29.31
N GLU A 373 15.98 41.39 29.30
CA GLU A 373 14.62 41.90 29.02
C GLU A 373 13.94 42.55 30.25
N ASN A 374 14.60 42.60 31.42
CA ASN A 374 14.01 43.02 32.70
C ASN A 374 12.72 42.24 33.10
N MET A 375 12.62 40.97 32.70
CA MET A 375 11.46 40.10 32.97
C MET A 375 11.72 39.07 34.08
N ILE A 376 12.87 39.15 34.75
CA ILE A 376 13.22 38.21 35.82
C ILE A 376 12.48 38.53 37.13
N THR A 377 11.92 37.50 37.75
CA THR A 377 11.34 37.52 39.09
C THR A 377 12.02 36.44 39.91
N ASP A 378 12.25 36.65 41.21
CA ASP A 378 12.97 35.71 42.08
C ASP A 378 12.39 34.28 42.04
N GLN A 379 11.06 34.17 41.94
CA GLN A 379 10.36 32.89 41.75
C GLN A 379 10.82 32.15 40.48
N ILE A 380 10.90 32.85 39.34
CA ILE A 380 11.32 32.28 38.04
C ILE A 380 12.79 31.88 38.09
N LYS A 381 13.65 32.70 38.72
CA LYS A 381 15.07 32.37 38.93
C LYS A 381 15.23 31.11 39.77
N SER A 382 14.49 31.00 40.89
CA SER A 382 14.51 29.82 41.76
C SER A 382 14.01 28.55 41.07
N LEU A 383 13.03 28.65 40.16
CA LEU A 383 12.51 27.54 39.39
C LEU A 383 13.54 27.05 38.36
N LEU A 384 14.19 27.97 37.64
CA LEU A 384 15.22 27.64 36.65
C LEU A 384 16.47 27.05 37.32
N GLU A 385 16.97 27.64 38.41
CA GLU A 385 18.09 27.10 39.20
C GLU A 385 17.74 25.76 39.87
N GLY A 386 16.45 25.52 40.17
CA GLY A 386 15.95 24.24 40.69
C GLY A 386 16.03 23.07 39.71
N ILE A 387 16.11 23.34 38.39
CA ILE A 387 16.24 22.31 37.35
C ILE A 387 17.70 21.85 37.17
N LEU A 388 18.68 22.58 37.73
CA LEU A 388 20.10 22.22 37.72
C LEU A 388 20.52 21.29 38.89
N LYS A 389 19.61 20.98 39.81
CA LYS A 389 19.84 20.13 40.99
C LYS A 389 19.16 18.78 40.84
#